data_AF-A0AAJ7EGW8-F1
#
_entry.id   AF-A0AAJ7EGW8-F1
#
_cell.length_a   1.000
_cell.length_b   1.000
_cell.length_c   1.000
_cell.angle_alpha   90.00
_cell.angle_beta   90.00
_cell.angle_gamma   90.00
#
_symmetry.space_group_name_H-M   'P 1'
#
loop_
_entity.id
_entity.type
_entity.pdbx_description
1 polymer ?
#
loop_
_entity_poly.entity_id
_entity_poly.type
_entity_poly.pdbx_seq_one_letter_code
_entity_poly.pdbx_strand_id
1 'polypeptide(L)'
;MSSYDLPIILVSATDNSTATKIISELIDNIVEDKKYKETGWHVWRLENKYYEASVRLQALPDAAAPTPPMPRADAHLIYLSATESEGEGEGASVAEERRARASPLLRRGAVRLALLDGHAPSGALASWATSARYELVALREEGGAGEWEGDVGEVGVARARSALHAHVWPGLRRRGAAPAPLFYSDDEESSDGGSCDEEDEESAVERAEAFAEALGVLGAVGAGGVVGAVGAVGEEGAAGEGEERGVRRERAEQLVAAFCRALGHDLHLC
;
A
#
# COMPACT_ATOMS: atom_id res chain seq x y z
N MET A 1 21.36 5.14 -19.52
CA MET A 1 20.92 4.17 -18.50
C MET A 1 21.26 2.79 -19.00
N SER A 2 22.09 2.04 -18.28
CA SER A 2 22.54 0.73 -18.75
C SER A 2 21.34 -0.25 -18.78
N SER A 3 21.35 -1.18 -19.73
CA SER A 3 20.28 -2.15 -20.02
C SER A 3 20.03 -3.19 -18.89
N TYR A 4 20.33 -2.86 -17.63
CA TYR A 4 20.39 -3.77 -16.49
C TYR A 4 19.67 -3.29 -15.21
N ASP A 5 19.09 -2.08 -15.20
CA ASP A 5 18.35 -1.55 -14.04
C ASP A 5 16.86 -1.90 -14.12
N LEU A 6 16.53 -3.19 -13.95
CA LEU A 6 15.14 -3.59 -13.71
C LEU A 6 14.78 -3.33 -12.23
N PRO A 7 13.56 -2.83 -11.93
CA PRO A 7 13.05 -2.79 -10.58
C PRO A 7 13.14 -4.16 -9.91
N ILE A 8 13.47 -4.16 -8.62
CA ILE A 8 13.73 -5.41 -7.88
C ILE A 8 12.60 -5.69 -6.92
N ILE A 9 12.08 -6.91 -6.98
CA ILE A 9 11.21 -7.52 -5.99
C ILE A 9 12.06 -8.47 -5.16
N LEU A 10 12.26 -8.13 -3.89
CA LEU A 10 13.01 -8.97 -2.96
C LEU A 10 12.05 -9.98 -2.32
N VAL A 11 12.39 -11.26 -2.36
CA VAL A 11 11.57 -12.35 -1.79
C VAL A 11 12.36 -13.00 -0.66
N SER A 12 11.97 -12.72 0.58
CA SER A 12 12.56 -13.32 1.77
C SER A 12 11.82 -14.59 2.15
N ALA A 13 12.54 -15.69 2.33
CA ALA A 13 12.01 -17.00 2.71
C ALA A 13 13.05 -17.78 3.53
N THR A 14 12.66 -18.92 4.08
CA THR A 14 13.55 -19.79 4.86
C THR A 14 14.79 -20.21 4.06
N ASP A 15 14.56 -20.65 2.83
CA ASP A 15 15.60 -21.16 1.95
C ASP A 15 15.35 -20.79 0.48
N ASN A 16 16.35 -21.01 -0.37
CA ASN A 16 16.28 -20.63 -1.77
C ASN A 16 15.23 -21.45 -2.54
N SER A 17 14.99 -22.72 -2.17
CA SER A 17 14.01 -23.54 -2.89
C SER A 17 12.59 -23.05 -2.65
N THR A 18 12.26 -22.64 -1.42
CA THR A 18 10.98 -22.03 -1.08
C THR A 18 10.78 -20.69 -1.77
N ALA A 19 11.81 -19.82 -1.77
CA ALA A 19 11.75 -18.56 -2.50
C ALA A 19 11.50 -18.78 -3.99
N THR A 20 12.21 -19.71 -4.64
CA THR A 20 12.02 -20.03 -6.06
C THR A 20 10.63 -20.59 -6.35
N LYS A 21 10.06 -21.41 -5.45
CA LYS A 21 8.70 -21.92 -5.59
C LYS A 21 7.69 -20.77 -5.63
N ILE A 22 7.76 -19.84 -4.68
CA ILE A 22 6.85 -18.69 -4.61
C ILE A 22 7.05 -17.73 -5.77
N ILE A 23 8.30 -17.51 -6.20
CA ILE A 23 8.59 -16.75 -7.43
C ILE A 23 7.89 -17.40 -8.63
N SER A 24 7.94 -18.72 -8.75
CA SER A 24 7.31 -19.45 -9.87
C SER A 24 5.78 -19.41 -9.79
N GLU A 25 5.21 -19.40 -8.60
CA GLU A 25 3.76 -19.24 -8.39
C GLU A 25 3.29 -17.80 -8.67
N LEU A 26 4.11 -16.79 -8.42
CA LEU A 26 3.77 -15.38 -8.69
C LEU A 26 3.88 -15.02 -10.16
N ILE A 27 4.91 -15.51 -10.86
CA ILE A 27 5.12 -15.19 -12.27
C ILE A 27 4.08 -15.92 -13.13
N ASP A 28 3.24 -15.17 -13.82
CA ASP A 28 2.28 -15.72 -14.79
C ASP A 28 2.83 -15.73 -16.22
N ASN A 29 3.85 -14.91 -16.51
CA ASN A 29 4.47 -14.76 -17.82
C ASN A 29 5.99 -14.56 -17.69
N ILE A 30 6.77 -15.57 -18.06
CA ILE A 30 8.23 -15.53 -18.01
C ILE A 30 8.77 -14.78 -19.22
N VAL A 31 9.68 -13.83 -18.98
CA VAL A 31 10.42 -13.18 -20.08
C VAL A 31 11.53 -14.11 -20.55
N GLU A 32 11.36 -14.65 -21.75
CA GLU A 32 12.33 -15.56 -22.37
C GLU A 32 13.51 -14.86 -23.07
N ASP A 33 13.90 -13.67 -22.64
CA ASP A 33 15.06 -13.00 -23.21
C ASP A 33 16.34 -13.81 -22.90
N LYS A 34 17.09 -14.15 -23.95
CA LYS A 34 18.36 -14.89 -23.84
C LYS A 34 19.30 -14.25 -22.83
N LYS A 35 19.28 -12.93 -22.75
CA LYS A 35 20.11 -12.14 -21.83
C LYS A 35 19.81 -12.42 -20.36
N TYR A 36 18.54 -12.59 -19.99
CA TYR A 36 18.15 -12.88 -18.60
C TYR A 36 18.31 -14.36 -18.25
N LYS A 37 18.14 -15.24 -19.25
CA LYS A 37 18.40 -16.68 -19.10
C LYS A 37 19.88 -16.95 -18.80
N GLU A 38 20.81 -16.27 -19.48
CA GLU A 38 22.25 -16.41 -19.24
C GLU A 38 22.67 -15.93 -17.84
N THR A 39 21.99 -14.92 -17.29
CA THR A 39 22.24 -14.43 -15.92
C THR A 39 21.50 -15.20 -14.83
N GLY A 40 20.60 -16.13 -15.19
CA GLY A 40 19.76 -16.87 -14.25
C GLY A 40 18.75 -15.99 -13.49
N TRP A 41 18.35 -14.86 -14.08
CA TRP A 41 17.42 -13.93 -13.41
C TRP A 41 15.97 -14.36 -13.63
N HIS A 42 15.19 -14.36 -12.55
CA HIS A 42 13.74 -14.48 -12.64
C HIS A 42 13.15 -13.11 -13.01
N VAL A 43 12.76 -12.95 -14.28
CA VAL A 43 12.17 -11.70 -14.78
C VAL A 43 10.70 -11.91 -15.09
N TRP A 44 9.86 -11.09 -14.48
CA TRP A 44 8.42 -11.05 -14.71
C TRP A 44 8.06 -9.84 -15.56
N ARG A 45 7.29 -10.07 -16.63
CA ARG A 45 6.65 -8.99 -17.38
C ARG A 45 5.26 -8.76 -16.83
N LEU A 46 5.13 -7.67 -16.09
CA LEU A 46 3.84 -7.15 -15.64
C LEU A 46 3.16 -6.46 -16.82
N GLU A 47 2.06 -7.03 -17.28
CA GLU A 47 1.25 -6.48 -18.35
C GLU A 47 -0.19 -6.35 -17.86
N ASN A 48 -0.72 -5.13 -17.91
CA ASN A 48 -2.14 -4.90 -17.68
C ASN A 48 -2.69 -3.96 -18.77
N LYS A 49 -3.98 -3.63 -18.68
CA LYS A 49 -4.63 -2.74 -19.65
C LYS A 49 -4.08 -1.31 -19.69
N TYR A 50 -3.27 -0.91 -18.70
CA TYR A 50 -2.75 0.44 -18.54
C TYR A 50 -1.26 0.57 -18.82
N TYR A 51 -0.46 -0.45 -18.51
CA TYR A 51 1.00 -0.39 -18.65
C TYR A 51 1.66 -1.77 -18.86
N GLU A 52 2.91 -1.70 -19.30
CA GLU A 52 3.86 -2.80 -19.31
C GLU A 52 5.10 -2.43 -18.49
N ALA A 53 5.56 -3.34 -17.64
CA ALA A 53 6.82 -3.21 -16.90
C ALA A 53 7.52 -4.57 -16.82
N SER A 54 8.85 -4.56 -16.75
CA SER A 54 9.65 -5.76 -16.49
C SER A 54 10.33 -5.60 -15.14
N VAL A 55 10.18 -6.59 -14.27
CA VAL A 55 10.70 -6.56 -12.90
C VAL A 55 11.51 -7.83 -12.64
N ARG A 56 12.56 -7.71 -11.84
CA ARG A 56 13.40 -8.84 -11.43
C ARG A 56 13.01 -9.30 -10.04
N LEU A 57 12.75 -10.60 -9.89
CA LEU A 57 12.55 -11.22 -8.59
C LEU A 57 13.89 -11.79 -8.08
N GLN A 58 14.23 -11.48 -6.84
CA GLN A 58 15.48 -11.89 -6.21
C GLN A 58 15.20 -12.53 -4.85
N ALA A 59 15.63 -13.77 -4.69
CA ALA A 59 15.53 -14.49 -3.43
C ALA A 59 16.54 -13.95 -2.40
N LEU A 60 16.09 -13.83 -1.14
CA LEU A 60 16.90 -13.54 0.04
C LEU A 60 16.61 -14.59 1.12
N PRO A 61 17.26 -15.75 1.07
CA PRO A 61 17.06 -16.78 2.09
C PRO A 61 17.66 -16.35 3.43
N ASP A 62 17.13 -16.85 4.54
CA ASP A 62 17.55 -16.43 5.90
C ASP A 62 19.04 -16.66 6.19
N ALA A 63 19.60 -17.75 5.63
CA ALA A 63 21.02 -18.09 5.76
C ALA A 63 21.93 -17.22 4.88
N ALA A 64 21.38 -16.46 3.93
CA ALA A 64 22.17 -15.58 3.09
C ALA A 64 22.33 -14.20 3.74
N ALA A 65 23.57 -13.69 3.68
CA ALA A 65 23.81 -12.28 3.89
C ALA A 65 23.44 -11.52 2.61
N PRO A 66 22.79 -10.35 2.72
CA PRO A 66 22.63 -9.48 1.56
C PRO A 66 24.02 -9.08 1.05
N THR A 67 24.25 -9.24 -0.24
CA THR A 67 25.54 -8.95 -0.87
C THR A 67 25.52 -7.56 -1.50
N PRO A 68 26.11 -6.53 -0.85
CA PRO A 68 26.33 -5.25 -1.51
C PRO A 68 27.36 -5.39 -2.65
N PRO A 69 27.26 -4.58 -3.72
CA PRO A 69 26.33 -3.48 -3.95
C PRO A 69 25.05 -3.94 -4.66
N MET A 70 24.01 -4.28 -3.89
CA MET A 70 22.68 -4.53 -4.43
C MET A 70 21.95 -3.21 -4.62
N PRO A 71 21.31 -2.97 -5.79
CA PRO A 71 20.41 -1.84 -5.97
C PRO A 71 19.26 -1.93 -4.98
N ARG A 72 18.71 -0.78 -4.59
CA ARG A 72 17.56 -0.75 -3.69
C ARG A 72 16.33 -1.36 -4.36
N ALA A 73 15.64 -2.25 -3.65
CA ALA A 73 14.44 -2.93 -4.10
C ALA A 73 13.18 -2.06 -3.98
N ASP A 74 12.29 -2.23 -4.94
CA ASP A 74 11.02 -1.53 -5.11
C ASP A 74 9.85 -2.30 -4.48
N ALA A 75 10.05 -3.58 -4.17
CA ALA A 75 9.11 -4.39 -3.40
C ALA A 75 9.82 -5.39 -2.50
N HIS A 76 9.16 -5.75 -1.41
CA HIS A 76 9.58 -6.79 -0.48
C HIS A 76 8.42 -7.73 -0.17
N LEU A 77 8.64 -9.01 -0.41
CA LEU A 77 7.74 -10.10 -0.09
C LEU A 77 8.40 -10.95 0.99
N ILE A 78 7.73 -11.13 2.11
CA ILE A 78 8.13 -12.08 3.15
C ILE A 78 7.22 -13.28 3.01
N TYR A 79 7.76 -14.43 2.62
CA TYR A 79 7.02 -15.67 2.69
C TYR A 79 7.18 -16.29 4.07
N LEU A 80 6.11 -16.79 4.67
CA LEU A 80 6.08 -17.53 5.93
C LEU A 80 5.46 -18.90 5.65
N SER A 81 6.19 -19.98 5.94
CA SER A 81 5.63 -21.33 5.82
C SER A 81 4.59 -21.59 6.91
N ALA A 82 3.74 -22.61 6.71
CA ALA A 82 2.79 -23.05 7.73
C ALA A 82 3.49 -23.29 9.09
N THR A 83 4.62 -23.99 9.08
CA THR A 83 5.40 -24.33 10.27
C THR A 83 5.94 -23.11 11.01
N GLU A 84 6.33 -22.05 10.29
CA GLU A 84 6.83 -20.79 10.89
C GLU A 84 5.70 -19.96 11.51
N SER A 85 4.45 -20.30 11.20
CA SER A 85 3.24 -19.58 11.64
C SER A 85 2.37 -20.32 12.65
N GLU A 86 2.73 -21.58 12.97
CA GLU A 86 1.98 -22.43 13.91
C GLU A 86 2.07 -21.95 15.36
N GLY A 87 3.19 -21.32 15.75
CA GLY A 87 3.41 -20.80 17.09
C GLY A 87 2.81 -19.40 17.30
N GLU A 88 2.19 -19.17 18.46
CA GLU A 88 1.71 -17.84 18.86
C GLU A 88 2.88 -16.85 18.97
N GLY A 89 2.95 -15.89 18.04
CA GLY A 89 4.00 -14.88 17.99
C GLY A 89 5.28 -15.31 17.26
N GLU A 90 5.48 -16.59 16.98
CA GLU A 90 6.66 -17.09 16.26
C GLU A 90 6.75 -16.53 14.83
N GLY A 91 5.62 -16.56 14.10
CA GLY A 91 5.56 -16.00 12.75
C GLY A 91 5.83 -14.50 12.73
N ALA A 92 5.43 -13.76 13.77
CA ALA A 92 5.72 -12.32 13.87
C ALA A 92 7.22 -12.06 14.10
N SER A 93 7.88 -12.89 14.91
CA SER A 93 9.33 -12.81 15.15
C SER A 93 10.12 -13.09 13.86
N VAL A 94 9.79 -14.19 13.17
CA VAL A 94 10.42 -14.55 11.89
C VAL A 94 10.24 -13.45 10.85
N ALA A 95 9.03 -12.89 10.75
CA ALA A 95 8.73 -11.81 9.83
C ALA A 95 9.51 -10.52 10.17
N GLU A 96 9.68 -10.20 11.47
CA GLU A 96 10.47 -9.05 11.90
C GLU A 96 11.96 -9.22 11.56
N GLU A 97 12.53 -10.40 11.76
CA GLU A 97 13.92 -10.69 11.41
C GLU A 97 14.16 -10.53 9.89
N ARG A 98 13.26 -11.08 9.07
CA ARG A 98 13.31 -10.94 7.60
C ARG A 98 13.14 -9.47 7.18
N ARG A 99 12.21 -8.74 7.80
CA ARG A 99 12.04 -7.30 7.59
C ARG A 99 13.30 -6.52 7.93
N ALA A 100 13.92 -6.75 9.08
CA ALA A 100 15.11 -6.05 9.53
C ALA A 100 16.28 -6.25 8.55
N ARG A 101 16.46 -7.48 8.07
CA ARG A 101 17.47 -7.84 7.05
C ARG A 101 17.25 -7.15 5.72
N ALA A 102 16.00 -7.05 5.27
CA ALA A 102 15.64 -6.43 4.01
C ALA A 102 15.59 -4.89 4.06
N SER A 103 15.25 -4.32 5.21
CA SER A 103 15.07 -2.87 5.44
C SER A 103 16.13 -1.96 4.79
N PRO A 104 17.46 -2.19 4.97
CA PRO A 104 18.48 -1.33 4.36
C PRO A 104 18.50 -1.39 2.82
N LEU A 105 17.92 -2.44 2.23
CA LEU A 105 17.85 -2.66 0.79
C LEU A 105 16.60 -2.04 0.16
N LEU A 106 15.62 -1.57 0.93
CA LEU A 106 14.36 -1.09 0.37
C LEU A 106 14.42 0.39 -0.03
N ARG A 107 13.68 0.73 -1.09
CA ARG A 107 13.36 2.12 -1.42
C ARG A 107 12.27 2.67 -0.53
N ARG A 108 12.21 4.00 -0.43
CA ARG A 108 11.03 4.69 0.12
C ARG A 108 9.85 4.42 -0.80
N GLY A 109 8.72 4.00 -0.23
CA GLY A 109 7.52 3.64 -0.99
C GLY A 109 7.53 2.23 -1.60
N ALA A 110 8.48 1.36 -1.21
CA ALA A 110 8.48 -0.02 -1.66
C ALA A 110 7.20 -0.76 -1.24
N VAL A 111 6.65 -1.59 -2.13
CA VAL A 111 5.52 -2.48 -1.81
C VAL A 111 5.96 -3.50 -0.76
N ARG A 112 5.11 -3.78 0.23
CA ARG A 112 5.43 -4.66 1.35
C ARG A 112 4.32 -5.68 1.55
N LEU A 113 4.61 -6.94 1.23
CA LEU A 113 3.68 -8.05 1.35
C LEU A 113 4.25 -9.11 2.28
N ALA A 114 3.41 -9.65 3.16
CA ALA A 114 3.70 -10.84 3.94
C ALA A 114 2.77 -11.95 3.43
N LEU A 115 3.33 -12.99 2.82
CA LEU A 115 2.63 -14.12 2.26
C LEU A 115 2.67 -15.26 3.26
N LEU A 116 1.52 -15.77 3.66
CA LEU A 116 1.38 -16.85 4.64
C LEU A 116 0.89 -18.11 3.94
N ASP A 117 1.64 -19.21 4.04
CA ASP A 117 1.24 -20.54 3.57
C ASP A 117 0.24 -21.21 4.50
N GLY A 118 -0.90 -20.55 4.73
CA GLY A 118 -1.90 -20.94 5.70
C GLY A 118 -3.19 -20.15 5.52
N HIS A 119 -4.07 -20.26 6.51
CA HIS A 119 -5.37 -19.60 6.55
C HIS A 119 -5.26 -18.15 7.04
N ALA A 120 -6.37 -17.42 7.02
CA ALA A 120 -6.45 -16.03 7.46
C ALA A 120 -5.81 -15.85 8.85
N PRO A 121 -4.72 -15.07 8.97
CA PRO A 121 -4.01 -14.94 10.22
C PRO A 121 -4.80 -14.09 11.21
N SER A 122 -4.87 -14.55 12.44
CA SER A 122 -5.34 -13.78 13.59
C SER A 122 -4.21 -13.62 14.63
N GLY A 123 -4.31 -12.61 15.49
CA GLY A 123 -3.37 -12.42 16.60
C GLY A 123 -2.07 -11.68 16.24
N ALA A 124 -0.95 -12.14 16.80
CA ALA A 124 0.32 -11.40 16.81
C ALA A 124 0.87 -11.06 15.41
N LEU A 125 0.74 -11.97 14.45
CA LEU A 125 1.23 -11.75 13.07
C LEU A 125 0.43 -10.66 12.34
N ALA A 126 -0.89 -10.59 12.53
CA ALA A 126 -1.73 -9.56 11.95
C ALA A 126 -1.43 -8.17 12.55
N SER A 127 -1.23 -8.12 13.87
CA SER A 127 -0.80 -6.90 14.58
C SER A 127 0.59 -6.44 14.12
N TRP A 128 1.52 -7.38 13.95
CA TRP A 128 2.84 -7.11 13.40
C TRP A 128 2.74 -6.55 11.98
N ALA A 129 1.99 -7.19 11.08
CA ALA A 129 1.88 -6.73 9.70
C ALA A 129 1.34 -5.29 9.61
N THR A 130 0.31 -5.00 10.40
CA THR A 130 -0.28 -3.64 10.50
C THR A 130 0.76 -2.61 10.97
N SER A 131 1.47 -2.91 12.06
CA SER A 131 2.47 -1.99 12.63
C SER A 131 3.70 -1.83 11.73
N ALA A 132 4.16 -2.90 11.08
CA ALA A 132 5.29 -2.92 10.16
C ALA A 132 4.96 -2.36 8.76
N ARG A 133 3.68 -2.08 8.48
CA ARG A 133 3.13 -1.64 7.18
C ARG A 133 3.34 -2.68 6.08
N TYR A 134 3.06 -3.94 6.40
CA TYR A 134 2.96 -5.03 5.44
C TYR A 134 1.49 -5.37 5.25
N GLU A 135 1.09 -5.56 4.00
CA GLU A 135 -0.18 -6.22 3.71
C GLU A 135 0.01 -7.73 3.85
N LEU A 136 -0.81 -8.34 4.69
CA LEU A 136 -0.74 -9.76 5.04
C LEU A 136 -1.73 -10.54 4.18
N VAL A 137 -1.22 -11.51 3.42
CA VAL A 137 -1.98 -12.29 2.43
C VAL A 137 -1.87 -13.77 2.77
N ALA A 138 -2.99 -14.38 3.13
CA ALA A 138 -3.10 -15.83 3.28
C ALA A 138 -3.19 -16.50 1.90
N LEU A 139 -2.32 -17.46 1.62
CA LEU A 139 -2.26 -18.17 0.34
C LEU A 139 -3.30 -19.30 0.24
N ARG A 140 -3.80 -19.82 1.37
CA ARG A 140 -4.90 -20.79 1.40
C ARG A 140 -6.21 -20.10 1.73
N GLU A 141 -7.21 -20.32 0.90
CA GLU A 141 -8.58 -19.92 1.18
C GLU A 141 -9.16 -20.82 2.29
N GLU A 142 -9.81 -20.23 3.30
CA GLU A 142 -10.76 -21.00 4.11
C GLU A 142 -11.95 -21.34 3.20
N GLY A 143 -12.28 -22.63 3.15
CA GLY A 143 -13.18 -23.21 2.16
C GLY A 143 -14.45 -22.41 1.91
N GLY A 144 -14.67 -22.08 0.63
CA GLY A 144 -15.93 -21.54 0.15
C GLY A 144 -15.75 -20.67 -1.07
N ALA A 145 -15.57 -21.30 -2.24
CA ALA A 145 -16.19 -20.80 -3.46
C ALA A 145 -17.72 -20.87 -3.28
N GLY A 146 -18.26 -20.05 -2.36
CA GLY A 146 -19.66 -19.71 -2.34
C GLY A 146 -19.85 -18.82 -3.54
N GLU A 147 -20.69 -19.26 -4.47
CA GLU A 147 -21.20 -18.47 -5.59
C GLU A 147 -21.93 -17.24 -5.06
N TRP A 148 -21.17 -16.23 -4.64
CA TRP A 148 -21.67 -14.89 -4.36
C TRP A 148 -21.07 -13.97 -5.43
N GLU A 149 -21.89 -13.62 -6.42
CA GLU A 149 -21.62 -12.54 -7.37
C GLU A 149 -21.59 -11.20 -6.60
N GLY A 150 -20.49 -10.94 -5.91
CA GLY A 150 -20.28 -9.71 -5.18
C GLY A 150 -18.81 -9.59 -4.82
N ASP A 151 -18.04 -8.96 -5.71
CA ASP A 151 -16.65 -8.48 -5.56
C ASP A 151 -15.89 -9.08 -4.36
N VAL A 152 -15.72 -10.41 -4.36
CA VAL A 152 -14.89 -11.09 -3.37
C VAL A 152 -13.48 -10.68 -3.72
N GLY A 153 -12.97 -9.68 -3.01
CA GLY A 153 -11.63 -9.16 -3.22
C GLY A 153 -10.65 -10.31 -3.39
N GLU A 154 -9.82 -10.24 -4.43
CA GLU A 154 -8.93 -11.33 -4.80
C GLU A 154 -8.18 -11.87 -3.57
N VAL A 155 -8.13 -13.20 -3.42
CA VAL A 155 -7.49 -13.89 -2.29
C VAL A 155 -6.24 -14.63 -2.77
N GLY A 156 -5.34 -14.98 -1.85
CA GLY A 156 -4.17 -15.80 -2.13
C GLY A 156 -3.18 -15.16 -3.10
N VAL A 157 -2.63 -15.98 -4.00
CA VAL A 157 -1.61 -15.54 -4.97
C VAL A 157 -2.15 -14.45 -5.90
N ALA A 158 -3.45 -14.49 -6.24
CA ALA A 158 -4.09 -13.46 -7.07
C ALA A 158 -4.01 -12.09 -6.38
N ARG A 159 -4.30 -12.03 -5.07
CA ARG A 159 -4.16 -10.78 -4.29
C ARG A 159 -2.75 -10.21 -4.35
N ALA A 160 -1.76 -11.07 -4.13
CA ALA A 160 -0.36 -10.67 -4.16
C ALA A 160 0.03 -10.12 -5.55
N ARG A 161 -0.43 -10.78 -6.63
CA ARG A 161 -0.24 -10.27 -7.99
C ARG A 161 -0.90 -8.92 -8.19
N SER A 162 -2.15 -8.75 -7.77
CA SER A 162 -2.87 -7.49 -7.92
C SER A 162 -2.23 -6.34 -7.16
N ALA A 163 -1.73 -6.58 -5.95
CA ALA A 163 -0.96 -5.57 -5.22
C ALA A 163 0.30 -5.15 -6.00
N LEU A 164 1.00 -6.09 -6.63
CA LEU A 164 2.17 -5.81 -7.47
C LEU A 164 1.80 -5.13 -8.80
N HIS A 165 0.66 -5.48 -9.41
CA HIS A 165 0.13 -4.83 -10.60
C HIS A 165 -0.37 -3.40 -10.34
N ALA A 166 -0.84 -3.10 -9.13
CA ALA A 166 -1.25 -1.76 -8.74
C ALA A 166 -0.07 -0.82 -8.49
N HIS A 167 1.14 -1.36 -8.31
CA HIS A 167 2.33 -0.56 -8.06
C HIS A 167 2.83 0.17 -9.32
N VAL A 168 3.42 1.35 -9.10
CA VAL A 168 4.00 2.20 -10.15
C VAL A 168 5.49 1.90 -10.27
N TRP A 169 5.84 1.00 -11.19
CA TRP A 169 7.20 0.53 -11.37
C TRP A 169 8.10 1.55 -12.08
N PRO A 170 9.36 1.75 -11.62
CA PRO A 170 10.34 2.50 -12.39
C PRO A 170 10.51 1.93 -13.80
N GLY A 171 10.44 2.77 -14.82
CA GLY A 171 10.56 2.34 -16.21
C GLY A 171 9.30 1.69 -16.81
N LEU A 172 8.14 1.78 -16.14
CA LEU A 172 6.87 1.35 -16.73
C LEU A 172 6.57 2.12 -18.03
N ARG A 173 5.99 1.44 -19.01
CA ARG A 173 5.53 2.02 -20.28
C ARG A 173 4.01 1.97 -20.32
N ARG A 174 3.35 3.13 -20.38
CA ARG A 174 1.89 3.19 -20.48
C ARG A 174 1.43 2.66 -21.85
N ARG A 175 0.41 1.82 -21.85
CA ARG A 175 -0.27 1.38 -23.08
C ARG A 175 -1.24 2.47 -23.53
N GLY A 176 -1.26 2.75 -24.83
CA GLY A 176 -2.22 3.70 -25.43
C GLY A 176 -1.97 5.18 -25.13
N ALA A 177 -0.90 5.53 -24.41
CA ALA A 177 -0.51 6.93 -24.24
C ALA A 177 0.20 7.41 -25.52
N ALA A 178 -0.43 8.31 -26.26
CA ALA A 178 0.33 9.30 -27.03
C ALA A 178 1.35 9.94 -26.06
N PRO A 179 2.58 10.26 -26.50
CA PRO A 179 3.55 10.91 -25.63
C PRO A 179 2.85 12.09 -24.96
N ALA A 180 2.84 12.11 -23.62
CA ALA A 180 2.38 13.28 -22.90
C ALA A 180 3.12 14.48 -23.51
N PRO A 181 2.43 15.59 -23.84
CA PRO A 181 3.14 16.77 -24.28
C PRO A 181 4.13 17.08 -23.17
N LEU A 182 5.42 16.96 -23.50
CA LEU A 182 6.46 17.55 -22.69
C LEU A 182 6.05 19.01 -22.61
N PHE A 183 5.67 19.47 -21.42
CA PHE A 183 5.65 20.89 -21.13
C PHE A 183 7.11 21.36 -21.21
N TYR A 184 7.62 21.50 -22.43
CA TYR A 184 8.65 22.47 -22.73
C TYR A 184 7.93 23.82 -22.64
N SER A 185 8.00 24.46 -21.48
CA SER A 185 7.99 25.91 -21.46
C SER A 185 9.37 26.36 -21.93
N ASP A 186 9.56 26.34 -23.24
CA ASP A 186 10.48 27.24 -23.92
C ASP A 186 9.73 28.56 -24.04
N ASP A 187 9.85 29.40 -23.03
CA ASP A 187 9.71 30.84 -23.19
C ASP A 187 10.96 31.46 -22.58
N GLU A 188 11.77 32.01 -23.47
CA GLU A 188 12.95 32.79 -23.16
C GLU A 188 12.60 34.05 -22.36
N GLU A 189 13.47 34.32 -21.39
CA GLU A 189 13.97 35.65 -21.03
C GLU A 189 12.93 36.77 -20.83
N SER A 190 12.52 36.97 -19.58
CA SER A 190 12.23 38.31 -19.08
C SER A 190 12.82 38.50 -17.69
N SER A 191 13.94 39.21 -17.68
CA SER A 191 14.56 39.85 -16.52
C SER A 191 13.56 40.72 -15.77
N ASP A 192 13.28 40.42 -14.50
CA ASP A 192 13.41 41.41 -13.44
C ASP A 192 13.43 40.75 -12.05
N GLY A 193 14.27 41.26 -11.16
CA GLY A 193 14.38 40.79 -9.79
C GLY A 193 13.16 41.17 -8.95
N GLY A 194 12.59 40.21 -8.23
CA GLY A 194 11.48 40.43 -7.31
C GLY A 194 11.63 39.54 -6.07
N SER A 195 11.75 40.20 -4.93
CA SER A 195 11.91 39.69 -3.56
C SER A 195 11.18 38.39 -3.24
N CYS A 196 11.84 37.54 -2.46
CA CYS A 196 11.23 36.55 -1.60
C CYS A 196 10.09 37.21 -0.81
N ASP A 197 8.85 36.75 -1.00
CA ASP A 197 7.75 37.06 -0.12
C ASP A 197 7.73 35.94 0.94
N GLU A 198 8.12 36.31 2.15
CA GLU A 198 8.00 35.46 3.33
C GLU A 198 6.49 35.30 3.57
N GLU A 199 5.95 34.11 3.26
CA GLU A 199 4.58 33.79 3.67
C GLU A 199 4.49 33.96 5.19
N ASP A 200 3.70 34.95 5.60
CA ASP A 200 3.51 35.36 6.98
C ASP A 200 3.09 34.13 7.82
N GLU A 201 3.98 33.69 8.72
CA GLU A 201 3.77 32.50 9.54
C GLU A 201 2.45 32.59 10.32
N GLU A 202 1.97 33.81 10.59
CA GLU A 202 0.69 34.10 11.22
C GLU A 202 -0.52 33.58 10.39
N SER A 203 -0.47 33.69 9.06
CA SER A 203 -1.53 33.20 8.15
C SER A 203 -1.53 31.67 8.01
N ALA A 204 -0.37 31.03 8.17
CA ALA A 204 -0.28 29.57 8.19
C ALA A 204 -0.82 28.99 9.52
N VAL A 205 -0.56 29.68 10.63
CA VAL A 205 -1.07 29.30 11.96
C VAL A 205 -2.58 29.50 12.04
N GLU A 206 -3.13 30.61 11.54
CA GLU A 206 -4.57 30.87 11.56
C GLU A 206 -5.36 29.83 10.74
N ARG A 207 -4.80 29.35 9.61
CA ARG A 207 -5.36 28.24 8.82
C ARG A 207 -5.32 26.91 9.57
N ALA A 208 -4.25 26.63 10.32
CA ALA A 208 -4.12 25.41 11.11
C ALA A 208 -5.04 25.41 12.34
N GLU A 209 -5.22 26.56 12.99
CA GLU A 209 -6.13 26.75 14.12
C GLU A 209 -7.59 26.61 13.72
N ALA A 210 -8.00 27.18 12.58
CA ALA A 210 -9.35 27.01 12.04
C ALA A 210 -9.67 25.53 11.71
N PHE A 211 -8.68 24.78 11.23
CA PHE A 211 -8.81 23.34 10.97
C PHE A 211 -8.88 22.52 12.27
N ALA A 212 -8.09 22.89 13.29
CA ALA A 212 -8.11 22.25 14.59
C ALA A 212 -9.42 22.51 15.36
N GLU A 213 -10.00 23.70 15.25
CA GLU A 213 -11.29 24.05 15.83
C GLU A 213 -12.43 23.24 15.19
N ALA A 214 -12.42 23.11 13.86
CA ALA A 214 -13.38 22.28 13.12
C ALA A 214 -13.33 20.79 13.55
N LEU A 215 -12.14 20.29 13.89
CA LEU A 215 -11.96 18.94 14.45
C LEU A 215 -12.36 18.84 15.93
N GLY A 216 -12.14 19.91 16.72
CA GLY A 216 -12.47 19.98 18.15
C GLY A 216 -13.97 20.01 18.43
N VAL A 217 -14.75 20.72 17.61
CA VAL A 217 -16.23 20.74 17.69
C VAL A 217 -16.82 19.33 17.44
N LEU A 218 -16.13 18.49 16.67
CA LEU A 218 -16.50 17.09 16.45
C LEU A 218 -16.16 16.16 17.63
N GLY A 219 -15.11 16.46 18.39
CA GLY A 219 -14.69 15.68 19.57
C GLY A 219 -15.54 15.96 20.81
N ALA A 220 -16.08 17.18 20.94
CA ALA A 220 -16.82 17.61 22.12
C ALA A 220 -18.24 17.02 22.25
N VAL A 221 -18.79 16.39 21.21
CA VAL A 221 -20.10 15.70 21.27
C VAL A 221 -19.94 14.16 21.35
N GLY A 222 -18.71 13.65 21.21
CA GLY A 222 -18.40 12.21 21.37
C GLY A 222 -17.91 11.81 22.76
N ALA A 223 -17.63 12.77 23.65
CA ALA A 223 -17.11 12.53 24.99
C ALA A 223 -18.15 12.86 26.08
N GLY A 224 -19.35 12.31 25.95
CA GLY A 224 -20.38 12.29 26.99
C GLY A 224 -20.17 11.14 27.98
N GLY A 225 -19.32 11.39 28.99
CA GLY A 225 -19.41 10.86 30.36
C GLY A 225 -19.86 9.41 30.60
N VAL A 226 -18.87 8.53 30.79
CA VAL A 226 -19.02 7.33 31.63
C VAL A 226 -19.02 7.78 33.09
N VAL A 227 -20.20 8.02 33.69
CA VAL A 227 -20.37 7.91 35.15
C VAL A 227 -21.82 7.56 35.51
N GLY A 228 -22.03 6.26 35.80
CA GLY A 228 -23.02 5.66 36.72
C GLY A 228 -24.50 6.07 36.67
N ALA A 229 -25.38 5.12 36.31
CA ALA A 229 -26.50 4.63 37.15
C ALA A 229 -27.40 3.62 36.39
N VAL A 230 -27.46 2.40 36.93
CA VAL A 230 -28.66 1.57 37.16
C VAL A 230 -29.83 1.61 36.16
N GLY A 231 -30.06 0.46 35.50
CA GLY A 231 -31.40 -0.16 35.48
C GLY A 231 -32.36 0.12 34.32
N ALA A 232 -32.76 -0.98 33.68
CA ALA A 232 -34.10 -1.33 33.19
C ALA A 232 -34.69 -0.67 31.92
N VAL A 233 -34.77 -1.52 30.87
CA VAL A 233 -35.90 -1.82 29.96
C VAL A 233 -36.88 -0.68 29.60
N GLY A 234 -36.97 -0.40 28.30
CA GLY A 234 -38.13 0.24 27.67
C GLY A 234 -38.00 0.19 26.14
N GLU A 235 -39.02 -0.37 25.49
CA GLU A 235 -39.21 -0.55 24.05
C GLU A 235 -39.25 0.77 23.24
N GLU A 236 -39.48 0.63 21.92
CA GLU A 236 -39.71 1.65 20.88
C GLU A 236 -38.44 2.09 20.15
N GLY A 237 -38.36 2.12 18.82
CA GLY A 237 -39.31 1.85 17.76
C GLY A 237 -38.59 2.12 16.44
N ALA A 238 -38.88 1.34 15.41
CA ALA A 238 -38.31 1.46 14.09
C ALA A 238 -38.68 2.80 13.42
N ALA A 239 -37.78 3.78 13.48
CA ALA A 239 -37.75 4.95 12.62
C ALA A 239 -36.38 5.65 12.77
N GLY A 240 -35.56 5.74 11.70
CA GLY A 240 -34.35 6.57 11.79
C GLY A 240 -33.27 6.40 10.72
N GLU A 241 -33.29 5.36 9.89
CA GLU A 241 -32.14 5.09 8.98
C GLU A 241 -31.99 6.11 7.84
N GLY A 242 -33.08 6.78 7.42
CA GLY A 242 -33.04 7.81 6.38
C GLY A 242 -32.49 9.16 6.87
N GLU A 243 -32.79 9.52 8.11
CA GLU A 243 -32.40 10.78 8.73
C GLU A 243 -30.93 10.76 9.14
N GLU A 244 -30.46 9.63 9.69
CA GLU A 244 -29.03 9.42 9.98
C GLU A 244 -28.16 9.44 8.72
N ARG A 245 -28.67 8.94 7.58
CA ARG A 245 -27.92 8.93 6.33
C ARG A 245 -27.82 10.32 5.70
N GLY A 246 -28.86 11.15 5.84
CA GLY A 246 -28.84 12.56 5.44
C GLY A 246 -27.84 13.36 6.25
N VAL A 247 -27.86 13.21 7.57
CA VAL A 247 -26.93 13.89 8.50
C VAL A 247 -25.48 13.46 8.25
N ARG A 248 -25.21 12.17 7.99
CA ARG A 248 -23.86 11.69 7.65
C ARG A 248 -23.36 12.26 6.32
N ARG A 249 -24.25 12.40 5.33
CA ARG A 249 -23.90 12.95 4.02
C ARG A 249 -23.59 14.44 4.10
N GLU A 250 -24.43 15.22 4.76
CA GLU A 250 -24.23 16.66 4.96
C GLU A 250 -22.92 16.95 5.72
N ARG A 251 -22.60 16.11 6.71
CA ARG A 251 -21.35 16.18 7.47
C ARG A 251 -20.11 15.87 6.61
N ALA A 252 -20.22 14.92 5.67
CA ALA A 252 -19.14 14.61 4.74
C ALA A 252 -18.92 15.75 3.73
N GLU A 253 -20.01 16.37 3.25
CA GLU A 253 -19.96 17.53 2.34
C GLU A 253 -19.31 18.74 3.03
N GLN A 254 -19.61 18.99 4.31
CA GLN A 254 -18.95 20.04 5.11
C GLN A 254 -17.44 19.79 5.32
N LEU A 255 -17.04 18.54 5.57
CA LEU A 255 -15.64 18.15 5.70
C LEU A 255 -14.84 18.38 4.41
N VAL A 256 -15.42 17.98 3.27
CA VAL A 256 -14.80 18.19 1.96
C VAL A 256 -14.72 19.67 1.62
N ALA A 257 -15.76 20.45 1.90
CA ALA A 257 -15.76 21.90 1.67
C ALA A 257 -14.74 22.64 2.55
N ALA A 258 -14.53 22.21 3.80
CA ALA A 258 -13.50 22.77 4.67
C ALA A 258 -12.09 22.43 4.17
N PHE A 259 -11.87 21.19 3.74
CA PHE A 259 -10.61 20.73 3.17
C PHE A 259 -10.26 21.47 1.87
N CYS A 260 -11.23 21.66 0.96
CA CYS A 260 -11.03 22.40 -0.28
C CYS A 260 -10.70 23.87 -0.03
N ARG A 261 -11.37 24.52 0.93
CA ARG A 261 -11.03 25.89 1.34
C ARG A 261 -9.63 26.02 1.94
N ALA A 262 -9.20 25.05 2.75
CA ALA A 262 -7.85 25.03 3.30
C ALA A 262 -6.76 24.88 2.21
N LEU A 263 -7.10 24.26 1.08
CA LEU A 263 -6.25 24.15 -0.11
C LEU A 263 -6.37 25.34 -1.08
N GLY A 264 -7.18 26.36 -0.77
CA GLY A 264 -7.38 27.53 -1.63
C GLY A 264 -8.35 27.31 -2.80
N HIS A 265 -9.17 26.26 -2.76
CA HIS A 265 -10.19 25.98 -3.78
C HIS A 265 -11.60 26.19 -3.22
N ASP A 266 -12.36 27.10 -3.83
CA ASP A 266 -13.76 27.36 -3.44
C ASP A 266 -14.71 26.47 -4.27
N LEU A 267 -15.48 25.60 -3.61
CA LEU A 267 -16.47 24.71 -4.23
C LEU A 267 -17.80 25.44 -4.46
N HIS A 268 -17.76 26.66 -4.97
CA HIS A 268 -18.95 27.40 -5.42
C HIS A 268 -18.79 27.73 -6.90
N LEU A 269 -19.04 26.75 -7.76
CA LEU A 269 -19.46 26.94 -9.15
C LEU A 269 -20.00 25.60 -9.69
N CYS A 270 -21.23 25.27 -9.27
CA CYS A 270 -22.28 24.59 -10.05
C CYS A 270 -23.57 24.64 -9.23
#